data_AF-A0A917HSK8-F1
#
_entry.id   AF-A0A917HSK8-F1
#
_cell.length_a   1.000
_cell.length_b   1.000
_cell.length_c   1.000
_cell.angle_alpha   90.00
_cell.angle_beta   90.00
_cell.angle_gamma   90.00
#
_symmetry.space_group_name_H-M   'P 1'
#
loop_
_entity.id
_entity.type
_entity.pdbx_description
1 polymer ?
#
loop_
_entity_poly.entity_id
_entity_poly.type
_entity_poly.pdbx_seq_one_letter_code
_entity_poly.pdbx_strand_id
1 'polypeptide(L)'
;MGIAILFIVFALNFLNIKLSKWLFKENRNKLSDTDGKKIYIFGMTILLVVSFGFMITFIDSEKAFIWTVTCILLVFSIFQSFMEWRYIKESKQFIIPVILIAVGMLCIYGVFFINEKMKYTTFQDVVSDQLNEESTVRSITIDINDFSGTLPKREASATIRDQDLINRILADFSDVELKKETGFRDYWDYTLRIITTNQVEEDHFSTESLYVHVDGDYISISEGNADVYKIVTQSNHLKTIESLVESDEVVWMQDSILSV
;
A
#
# COMPACT_ATOMS: atom_id res chain seq x y z
N MET A 1 2.08 5.24 -7.37
CA MET A 1 0.87 5.96 -7.84
C MET A 1 1.12 6.93 -8.99
N GLY A 2 2.10 7.86 -8.92
CA GLY A 2 2.32 8.87 -9.98
C GLY A 2 2.52 8.32 -11.41
N ILE A 3 3.29 7.23 -11.55
CA ILE A 3 3.50 6.56 -12.85
C ILE A 3 2.17 6.06 -13.45
N ALA A 4 1.28 5.48 -12.63
CA ALA A 4 -0.01 4.98 -13.10
C ALA A 4 -0.89 6.11 -13.67
N ILE A 5 -0.83 7.31 -13.08
CA ILE A 5 -1.58 8.47 -13.58
C ILE A 5 -1.04 8.93 -14.94
N LEU A 6 0.29 8.93 -15.14
CA LEU A 6 0.88 9.22 -16.45
C LEU A 6 0.39 8.22 -17.52
N PHE A 7 0.33 6.94 -17.18
CA PHE A 7 -0.26 5.91 -18.05
C PHE A 7 -1.74 6.16 -18.35
N ILE A 8 -2.54 6.56 -17.35
CA ILE A 8 -3.96 6.91 -17.56
C ILE A 8 -4.06 8.09 -18.53
N VAL A 9 -3.29 9.16 -18.34
CA VAL A 9 -3.30 10.32 -19.24
C VAL A 9 -2.92 9.91 -20.66
N PHE A 10 -1.89 9.08 -20.83
CA PHE A 10 -1.50 8.56 -22.13
C PHE A 10 -2.61 7.70 -22.77
N ALA A 11 -3.22 6.80 -22.00
CA ALA A 11 -4.30 5.93 -22.44
C ALA A 11 -5.55 6.74 -22.84
N LEU A 12 -5.92 7.78 -22.08
CA LEU A 12 -7.02 8.67 -22.42
C LEU A 12 -6.75 9.46 -23.71
N ASN A 13 -5.50 9.90 -23.93
CA ASN A 13 -5.12 10.55 -25.19
C ASN A 13 -5.21 9.58 -26.37
N PHE A 14 -4.73 8.35 -26.22
CA PHE A 14 -4.87 7.32 -27.25
C PHE A 14 -6.34 7.00 -27.54
N LEU A 15 -7.16 6.87 -26.49
CA LEU A 15 -8.60 6.63 -26.59
C LEU A 15 -9.31 7.79 -27.27
N ASN A 16 -8.94 9.04 -26.99
CA ASN A 16 -9.45 10.22 -27.68
C ASN A 16 -9.19 10.14 -29.20
N ILE A 17 -7.96 9.79 -29.61
CA ILE A 17 -7.61 9.63 -31.03
C ILE A 17 -8.44 8.51 -31.67
N LYS A 18 -8.63 7.39 -30.98
CA LYS A 18 -9.42 6.26 -31.49
C LYS A 18 -10.91 6.56 -31.57
N LEU A 19 -11.50 7.13 -30.51
CA LEU A 19 -12.91 7.52 -30.45
C LEU A 19 -13.24 8.59 -31.49
N SER A 20 -12.38 9.59 -31.66
CA SER A 20 -12.58 10.62 -32.68
C SER A 20 -12.60 10.03 -34.09
N LYS A 21 -11.66 9.14 -34.44
CA LYS A 21 -11.67 8.43 -35.73
C LYS A 21 -12.89 7.52 -35.89
N TRP A 22 -13.31 6.86 -34.83
CA TRP A 22 -14.44 5.92 -34.86
C TRP A 22 -15.80 6.62 -35.02
N LEU A 23 -16.08 7.65 -34.22
CA LEU A 23 -17.36 8.37 -34.23
C LEU A 23 -17.54 9.30 -35.43
N PHE A 24 -16.46 9.95 -35.89
CA PHE A 24 -16.56 11.04 -36.87
C PHE A 24 -15.79 10.79 -38.17
N LYS A 25 -15.14 9.61 -38.32
CA LYS A 25 -14.30 9.27 -39.49
C LYS A 25 -13.26 10.38 -39.76
N GLU A 26 -12.88 10.61 -41.01
CA GLU A 26 -11.88 11.64 -41.39
C GLU A 26 -12.44 13.08 -41.40
N ASN A 27 -13.76 13.27 -41.29
CA ASN A 27 -14.42 14.58 -41.38
C ASN A 27 -14.40 15.37 -40.04
N ARG A 28 -13.31 15.25 -39.28
CA ARG A 28 -13.18 15.98 -38.00
C ARG A 28 -12.78 17.43 -38.27
N ASN A 29 -13.74 18.34 -38.14
CA ASN A 29 -13.44 19.77 -38.03
C ASN A 29 -12.57 19.99 -36.80
N LYS A 30 -11.35 20.50 -36.98
CA LYS A 30 -10.43 20.76 -35.87
C LYS A 30 -10.74 22.14 -35.28
N LEU A 31 -10.66 22.24 -33.95
CA LEU A 31 -10.78 23.53 -33.27
C LEU A 31 -9.72 24.55 -33.75
N SER A 32 -8.58 24.05 -34.23
CA SER A 32 -7.50 24.85 -34.83
C SER A 32 -7.93 25.61 -36.09
N ASP A 33 -9.01 25.19 -36.73
CA ASP A 33 -9.46 25.74 -38.00
C ASP A 33 -10.62 26.74 -37.79
N THR A 34 -10.98 26.98 -36.53
CA THR A 34 -12.05 27.90 -36.11
C THR A 34 -11.48 29.15 -35.45
N ASP A 35 -12.30 30.21 -35.37
CA ASP A 35 -11.97 31.44 -34.64
C ASP A 35 -11.69 31.19 -33.14
N GLY A 36 -12.15 30.05 -32.60
CA GLY A 36 -11.94 29.64 -31.21
C GLY A 36 -10.50 29.23 -30.87
N LYS A 37 -9.60 29.06 -31.85
CA LYS A 37 -8.23 28.57 -31.64
C LYS A 37 -7.45 29.38 -30.60
N LYS A 38 -7.46 30.71 -30.72
CA LYS A 38 -6.69 31.59 -29.81
C LYS A 38 -7.19 31.49 -28.37
N ILE A 39 -8.52 31.48 -28.20
CA ILE A 39 -9.19 31.38 -26.90
C ILE A 39 -8.90 30.01 -26.28
N TYR A 40 -8.97 28.94 -27.08
CA TYR A 40 -8.65 27.58 -26.62
C TYR A 40 -7.22 27.47 -26.11
N ILE A 41 -6.23 27.91 -26.91
CA ILE A 41 -4.82 27.83 -26.52
C ILE A 41 -4.57 28.65 -25.26
N PHE A 42 -5.10 29.87 -25.18
CA PHE A 42 -4.96 30.72 -24.00
C PHE A 42 -5.59 30.09 -22.75
N GLY A 43 -6.82 29.60 -22.85
CA GLY A 43 -7.53 28.94 -21.75
C GLY A 43 -6.82 27.66 -21.29
N MET A 44 -6.36 26.81 -22.22
CA MET A 44 -5.59 25.61 -21.90
C MET A 44 -4.26 25.95 -21.20
N THR A 45 -3.55 26.97 -21.66
CA THR A 45 -2.30 27.41 -21.03
C THR A 45 -2.54 27.88 -19.59
N ILE A 46 -3.59 28.66 -19.35
CA ILE A 46 -3.96 29.09 -17.98
C ILE A 46 -4.29 27.87 -17.12
N LEU A 47 -5.14 26.96 -17.62
CA LEU A 47 -5.53 25.76 -16.89
C LEU A 47 -4.32 24.88 -16.54
N LEU A 48 -3.36 24.73 -17.46
CA LEU A 48 -2.13 23.97 -17.22
C LEU A 48 -1.27 24.61 -16.14
N VAL A 49 -1.05 25.93 -16.18
CA VAL A 49 -0.25 26.65 -15.17
C VAL A 49 -0.88 26.54 -13.79
N VAL A 50 -2.20 26.78 -13.70
CA VAL A 50 -2.95 26.69 -12.44
C VAL A 50 -2.92 25.26 -11.89
N SER A 51 -3.15 24.26 -12.75
CA SER A 51 -3.11 22.85 -12.36
C SER A 51 -1.74 22.44 -11.86
N PHE A 52 -0.67 22.89 -12.51
CA PHE A 52 0.69 22.61 -12.07
C PHE A 52 0.97 23.19 -10.67
N GLY A 53 0.50 24.42 -10.40
CA GLY A 53 0.58 25.01 -9.06
C GLY A 53 -0.10 24.16 -8.00
N PHE A 54 -1.34 23.74 -8.24
CA PHE A 54 -2.08 22.86 -7.31
C PHE A 54 -1.41 21.49 -7.11
N MET A 55 -0.85 20.90 -8.17
CA MET A 55 -0.15 19.62 -8.08
C MET A 55 1.08 19.69 -7.18
N ILE A 56 1.82 20.81 -7.20
CA ILE A 56 2.95 21.02 -6.28
C ILE A 56 2.47 21.13 -4.83
N THR A 57 1.38 21.86 -4.58
CA THR A 57 0.88 22.08 -3.21
C THR A 57 0.39 20.80 -2.53
N PHE A 58 -0.13 19.83 -3.30
CA PHE A 58 -0.78 18.63 -2.74
C PHE A 58 0.01 17.33 -2.95
N ILE A 59 1.28 17.40 -3.35
CA ILE A 59 2.07 16.21 -3.69
C ILE A 59 2.28 15.25 -2.50
N ASP A 60 2.33 15.78 -1.27
CA ASP A 60 2.63 14.99 -0.06
C ASP A 60 1.42 14.22 0.50
N SER A 61 0.20 14.55 0.06
CA SER A 61 -1.02 13.93 0.58
C SER A 61 -1.67 13.07 -0.51
N GLU A 62 -1.57 11.74 -0.37
CA GLU A 62 -2.17 10.78 -1.33
C GLU A 62 -3.65 11.11 -1.61
N LYS A 63 -4.44 11.35 -0.56
CA LYS A 63 -5.86 11.66 -0.68
C LYS A 63 -6.10 13.02 -1.35
N ALA A 64 -5.40 14.07 -0.93
CA ALA A 64 -5.60 15.40 -1.52
C ALA A 64 -5.16 15.45 -2.98
N PHE A 65 -4.08 14.74 -3.31
CA PHE A 65 -3.57 14.59 -4.66
C PHE A 65 -4.60 13.96 -5.61
N ILE A 66 -5.25 12.86 -5.20
CA ILE A 66 -6.28 12.19 -6.01
C ILE A 66 -7.46 13.13 -6.27
N TRP A 67 -7.95 13.81 -5.24
CA TRP A 67 -9.03 14.79 -5.38
C TRP A 67 -8.63 15.94 -6.30
N THR A 68 -7.40 16.43 -6.18
CA THR A 68 -6.84 17.49 -7.02
C THR A 68 -6.80 17.07 -8.48
N VAL A 69 -6.25 15.89 -8.78
CA VAL A 69 -6.20 15.33 -10.14
C VAL A 69 -7.60 15.14 -10.72
N THR A 70 -8.56 14.68 -9.91
CA THR A 70 -9.96 14.50 -10.32
C THR A 70 -10.61 15.83 -10.68
N CYS A 71 -10.44 16.86 -9.84
CA CYS A 71 -10.93 18.21 -10.10
C CYS A 71 -10.31 18.82 -11.36
N ILE A 72 -9.00 18.68 -11.54
CA ILE A 72 -8.29 19.14 -12.74
C ILE A 72 -8.87 18.47 -13.98
N LEU A 73 -8.98 17.15 -13.99
CA LEU A 73 -9.50 16.39 -15.12
C LEU A 73 -10.94 16.83 -15.46
N LEU A 74 -11.77 17.06 -14.45
CA LEU A 74 -13.13 17.54 -14.61
C LEU A 74 -13.18 18.95 -15.23
N VAL A 75 -12.40 19.89 -14.71
CA VAL A 75 -12.34 21.27 -15.24
C VAL A 75 -11.84 21.28 -16.68
N PHE A 76 -10.79 20.51 -17.00
CA PHE A 76 -10.28 20.38 -18.37
C PHE A 76 -11.34 19.81 -19.32
N SER A 77 -12.04 18.76 -18.88
CA SER A 77 -13.07 18.11 -19.70
C SER A 77 -14.28 19.01 -19.93
N ILE A 78 -14.71 19.77 -18.92
CA ILE A 78 -15.78 20.76 -19.05
C ILE A 78 -15.35 21.89 -20.00
N PHE A 79 -14.15 22.43 -19.83
CA PHE A 79 -13.63 23.47 -20.71
C PHE A 79 -13.54 22.98 -22.16
N GLN A 80 -13.01 21.78 -22.40
CA GLN A 80 -12.92 21.21 -23.74
C GLN A 80 -14.32 20.99 -24.34
N SER A 81 -15.25 20.40 -23.57
CA SER A 81 -16.63 20.19 -24.02
C SER A 81 -17.32 21.51 -24.39
N PHE A 82 -17.14 22.55 -23.56
CA PHE A 82 -17.69 23.88 -23.80
C PHE A 82 -17.11 24.51 -25.07
N MET A 83 -15.80 24.43 -25.27
CA MET A 83 -15.14 24.97 -26.47
C MET A 83 -15.58 24.23 -27.74
N GLU A 84 -15.65 22.90 -27.71
CA GLU A 84 -16.13 22.10 -28.84
C GLU A 84 -17.60 22.42 -29.16
N TRP A 85 -18.46 22.51 -28.15
CA TRP A 85 -19.86 22.89 -28.32
C TRP A 85 -20.03 24.31 -28.90
N ARG A 86 -19.24 25.28 -28.41
CA ARG A 86 -19.39 26.70 -28.78
C ARG A 86 -18.87 27.01 -30.18
N TYR A 87 -17.79 26.36 -30.61
CA TYR A 87 -17.07 26.67 -31.85
C TYR A 87 -17.24 25.62 -32.95
N ILE A 88 -17.67 24.39 -32.64
CA ILE A 88 -17.92 23.32 -33.62
C ILE A 88 -19.41 22.95 -33.62
N LYS A 89 -20.27 23.94 -33.91
CA LYS A 89 -21.73 23.87 -33.75
C LYS A 89 -22.41 22.72 -34.50
N GLU A 90 -21.84 22.27 -35.61
CA GLU A 90 -22.45 21.23 -36.45
C GLU A 90 -22.06 19.81 -36.03
N SER A 91 -21.07 19.66 -35.15
CA SER A 91 -20.56 18.34 -34.75
C SER A 91 -20.96 18.01 -33.32
N LYS A 92 -21.40 16.77 -33.09
CA LYS A 92 -21.59 16.23 -31.73
C LYS A 92 -20.26 15.86 -31.05
N GLN A 93 -19.14 16.48 -31.44
CA GLN A 93 -17.81 16.12 -30.95
C GLN A 93 -17.65 16.34 -29.44
N PHE A 94 -18.40 17.28 -28.86
CA PHE A 94 -18.43 17.54 -27.41
C PHE A 94 -18.83 16.32 -26.56
N ILE A 95 -19.36 15.25 -27.17
CA ILE A 95 -19.63 13.98 -26.49
C ILE A 95 -18.33 13.24 -26.15
N ILE A 96 -17.25 13.39 -26.94
CA ILE A 96 -15.99 12.68 -26.72
C ILE A 96 -15.38 13.04 -25.35
N PRO A 97 -15.18 14.31 -24.98
CA PRO A 97 -14.61 14.64 -23.67
C PRO A 97 -15.51 14.17 -22.51
N VAL A 98 -16.83 14.12 -22.70
CA VAL A 98 -17.79 13.59 -21.72
C VAL A 98 -17.65 12.07 -21.54
N ILE A 99 -17.38 11.32 -22.61
CA ILE A 99 -17.06 9.89 -22.49
C ILE A 99 -15.70 9.71 -21.80
N LEU A 100 -14.70 10.51 -22.19
CA LEU A 100 -13.34 10.41 -21.64
C LEU A 100 -13.28 10.76 -20.16
N ILE A 101 -14.06 11.73 -19.67
CA ILE A 101 -14.14 12.02 -18.23
C ILE A 101 -14.73 10.84 -17.46
N ALA A 102 -15.79 10.20 -17.97
CA ALA A 102 -16.39 9.04 -17.32
C ALA A 102 -15.39 7.87 -17.23
N VAL A 103 -14.70 7.57 -18.34
CA VAL A 103 -13.64 6.54 -18.37
C VAL A 103 -12.47 6.92 -17.48
N GLY A 104 -12.03 8.18 -17.51
CA GLY A 104 -10.93 8.69 -16.70
C GLY A 104 -11.21 8.58 -15.21
N MET A 105 -12.41 8.96 -14.76
CA MET A 105 -12.84 8.78 -13.38
C MET A 105 -12.83 7.31 -12.99
N LEU A 106 -13.39 6.42 -13.82
CA LEU A 106 -13.40 4.98 -13.55
C LEU A 106 -11.98 4.43 -13.39
N CYS A 107 -11.04 4.84 -14.26
CA CYS A 107 -9.64 4.44 -14.17
C CYS A 107 -8.96 4.95 -12.90
N ILE A 108 -9.15 6.23 -12.54
CA ILE A 108 -8.55 6.82 -11.33
C ILE A 108 -9.05 6.11 -10.08
N TYR A 109 -10.37 5.93 -9.94
CA TYR A 109 -10.94 5.22 -8.79
C TYR A 109 -10.57 3.74 -8.78
N GLY A 110 -10.47 3.11 -9.95
CA GLY A 110 -9.99 1.73 -10.07
C GLY A 110 -8.55 1.57 -9.58
N VAL A 111 -7.63 2.44 -10.02
CA VAL A 111 -6.24 2.43 -9.54
C VAL A 111 -6.17 2.71 -8.04
N PHE A 112 -6.95 3.67 -7.54
CA PHE A 112 -7.01 3.96 -6.11
C PHE A 112 -7.50 2.76 -5.30
N PHE A 113 -8.57 2.11 -5.75
CA PHE A 113 -9.12 0.92 -5.10
C PHE A 113 -8.12 -0.23 -5.09
N ILE A 114 -7.44 -0.48 -6.22
CA ILE A 114 -6.38 -1.49 -6.31
C ILE A 114 -5.23 -1.14 -5.36
N ASN A 115 -4.78 0.12 -5.33
CA ASN A 115 -3.72 0.56 -4.42
C ASN A 115 -4.09 0.35 -2.95
N GLU A 116 -5.32 0.71 -2.56
CA GLU A 116 -5.80 0.51 -1.21
C GLU A 116 -5.94 -0.98 -0.86
N LYS A 117 -6.36 -1.82 -1.82
CA LYS A 117 -6.44 -3.28 -1.64
C LYS A 117 -5.08 -3.94 -1.52
N MET A 118 -4.08 -3.50 -2.28
CA MET A 118 -2.70 -4.02 -2.19
C MET A 118 -2.02 -3.72 -0.85
N LYS A 119 -2.56 -2.81 -0.03
CA LYS A 119 -2.08 -2.60 1.34
C LYS A 119 -2.51 -3.73 2.28
N TYR A 120 -3.54 -4.50 1.93
CA TYR A 120 -4.00 -5.63 2.74
C TYR A 120 -3.26 -6.90 2.34
N THR A 121 -2.84 -7.67 3.33
CA THR A 121 -2.09 -8.92 3.20
C THR A 121 -2.41 -9.81 4.40
N THR A 122 -1.96 -11.06 4.40
CA THR A 122 -1.98 -11.90 5.61
C THR A 122 -0.59 -11.98 6.22
N PHE A 123 -0.49 -12.37 7.50
CA PHE A 123 0.82 -12.63 8.12
C PHE A 123 1.61 -13.69 7.34
N GLN A 124 0.95 -14.77 6.93
CA GLN A 124 1.55 -15.85 6.14
C GLN A 124 2.14 -15.34 4.83
N ASP A 125 1.42 -14.48 4.10
CA ASP A 125 1.93 -13.90 2.85
C ASP A 125 3.16 -13.00 3.08
N VAL A 126 3.28 -12.34 4.24
CA VAL A 126 4.43 -11.47 4.51
C VAL A 126 5.67 -12.28 4.90
N VAL A 127 5.51 -13.42 5.56
CA VAL A 127 6.63 -14.24 6.04
C VAL A 127 6.96 -15.43 5.14
N SER A 128 6.22 -15.64 4.04
CA SER A 128 6.30 -16.84 3.19
C SER A 128 7.69 -17.14 2.63
N ASP A 129 8.50 -16.11 2.42
CA ASP A 129 9.85 -16.27 1.88
C ASP A 129 10.78 -16.98 2.90
N GLN A 130 10.53 -16.81 4.20
CA GLN A 130 11.34 -17.38 5.28
C GLN A 130 10.64 -18.50 6.06
N LEU A 131 9.30 -18.49 6.08
CA LEU A 131 8.41 -19.40 6.78
C LEU A 131 7.27 -19.83 5.84
N ASN A 132 7.45 -20.95 5.15
CA ASN A 132 6.47 -21.59 4.28
C ASN A 132 6.22 -23.06 4.70
N GLU A 133 5.41 -23.78 3.92
CA GLU A 133 5.03 -25.16 4.21
C GLU A 133 6.20 -26.15 4.22
N GLU A 134 7.32 -25.82 3.55
CA GLU A 134 8.53 -26.66 3.52
C GLU A 134 9.52 -26.29 4.64
N SER A 135 9.30 -25.15 5.31
CA SER A 135 10.14 -24.67 6.40
C SER A 135 9.98 -25.52 7.66
N THR A 136 11.11 -25.87 8.28
CA THR A 136 11.11 -26.43 9.65
C THR A 136 11.47 -25.34 10.66
N VAL A 137 10.56 -25.03 11.58
CA VAL A 137 10.84 -24.07 12.66
C VAL A 137 11.60 -24.75 13.80
N ARG A 138 12.84 -24.35 14.01
CA ARG A 138 13.73 -24.94 15.02
C ARG A 138 13.47 -24.38 16.42
N SER A 139 13.21 -23.09 16.51
CA SER A 139 12.96 -22.41 17.78
C SER A 139 12.32 -21.06 17.58
N ILE A 140 11.55 -20.62 18.58
CA ILE A 140 11.08 -19.25 18.71
C ILE A 140 11.66 -18.69 20.01
N THR A 141 12.40 -17.58 19.91
CA THR A 141 12.77 -16.78 21.09
C THR A 141 11.77 -15.64 21.22
N ILE A 142 11.18 -15.48 22.40
CA ILE A 142 10.25 -14.40 22.74
C ILE A 142 10.96 -13.47 23.73
N ASP A 143 11.06 -12.20 23.39
CA ASP A 143 11.54 -11.12 24.25
C ASP A 143 10.36 -10.23 24.66
N ILE A 144 10.18 -10.04 25.97
CA ILE A 144 9.22 -9.09 26.56
C ILE A 144 9.92 -7.75 26.75
N ASN A 145 9.30 -6.66 26.32
CA ASN A 145 9.89 -5.32 26.40
C ASN A 145 9.16 -4.45 27.42
N ASP A 146 9.93 -3.82 28.32
CA ASP A 146 9.46 -2.78 29.24
C ASP A 146 9.62 -1.39 28.62
N PHE A 147 8.52 -0.62 28.65
CA PHE A 147 8.42 0.77 28.17
C PHE A 147 8.37 1.81 29.27
N SER A 148 8.60 1.42 30.53
CA SER A 148 8.59 2.36 31.65
C SER A 148 9.68 3.44 31.56
N GLY A 149 10.75 3.19 30.78
CA GLY A 149 11.87 4.10 30.55
C GLY A 149 11.79 4.92 29.26
N THR A 150 12.85 5.68 28.97
CA THR A 150 12.97 6.49 27.74
C THR A 150 13.29 5.67 26.49
N LEU A 151 13.79 4.45 26.66
CA LEU A 151 14.11 3.51 25.61
C LEU A 151 13.55 2.15 26.02
N PRO A 152 13.00 1.36 25.07
CA PRO A 152 12.52 0.03 25.35
C PRO A 152 13.68 -0.83 25.84
N LYS A 153 13.46 -1.54 26.93
CA LYS A 153 14.43 -2.48 27.48
C LYS A 153 13.80 -3.86 27.53
N ARG A 154 14.58 -4.86 27.14
CA ARG A 154 14.17 -6.25 27.30
C ARG A 154 14.08 -6.56 28.80
N GLU A 155 12.90 -6.95 29.26
CA GLU A 155 12.63 -7.36 30.64
C GLU A 155 12.95 -8.84 30.84
N ALA A 156 12.44 -9.69 29.93
CA ALA A 156 12.60 -11.13 29.99
C ALA A 156 12.75 -11.74 28.58
N SER A 157 13.37 -12.91 28.51
CA SER A 157 13.54 -13.67 27.27
C SER A 157 13.33 -15.16 27.51
N ALA A 158 12.65 -15.84 26.60
CA ALA A 158 12.47 -17.28 26.63
C ALA A 158 12.71 -17.88 25.25
N THR A 159 13.41 -19.02 25.18
CA THR A 159 13.62 -19.75 23.92
C THR A 159 12.87 -21.07 23.95
N ILE A 160 11.89 -21.19 23.07
CA ILE A 160 10.99 -22.33 22.94
C ILE A 160 11.51 -23.23 21.81
N ARG A 161 11.68 -24.52 22.11
CA ARG A 161 12.05 -25.57 21.15
C ARG A 161 11.02 -26.70 21.05
N ASP A 162 10.01 -26.65 21.92
CA ASP A 162 8.89 -27.59 21.91
C ASP A 162 8.03 -27.33 20.67
N GLN A 163 7.82 -28.36 19.85
CA GLN A 163 7.14 -28.22 18.57
C GLN A 163 5.64 -27.94 18.73
N ASP A 164 5.00 -28.47 19.78
CA ASP A 164 3.57 -28.23 20.01
C ASP A 164 3.35 -26.77 20.42
N LEU A 165 4.22 -26.20 21.26
CA LEU A 165 4.19 -24.78 21.60
C LEU A 165 4.50 -23.88 20.40
N ILE A 166 5.50 -24.23 19.60
CA ILE A 166 5.81 -23.49 18.36
C ILE A 166 4.60 -23.46 17.44
N ASN A 167 3.97 -24.62 17.20
CA ASN A 167 2.80 -24.73 16.33
C ASN A 167 1.61 -23.92 16.88
N ARG A 168 1.38 -23.93 18.19
CA ARG A 168 0.33 -23.10 18.83
C ARG A 168 0.59 -21.60 18.63
N ILE A 169 1.83 -21.15 18.82
CA ILE A 169 2.19 -19.74 18.60
C ILE A 169 1.94 -19.37 17.13
N LEU A 170 2.44 -20.16 16.18
CA LEU A 170 2.28 -19.86 14.75
C LEU A 170 0.82 -19.92 14.29
N ALA A 171 0.03 -20.83 14.86
CA ALA A 171 -1.41 -20.91 14.59
C ALA A 171 -2.18 -19.65 15.04
N ASP A 172 -1.70 -18.95 16.08
CA ASP A 172 -2.33 -17.71 16.52
C ASP A 172 -2.12 -16.56 15.51
N PHE A 173 -1.09 -16.66 14.67
CA PHE A 173 -0.79 -15.70 13.61
C PHE A 173 -1.32 -16.09 12.23
N SER A 174 -1.76 -17.34 12.00
CA SER A 174 -2.06 -17.83 10.65
C SER A 174 -3.15 -17.04 9.94
N ASP A 175 -4.17 -16.61 10.69
CA ASP A 175 -5.37 -15.95 10.17
C ASP A 175 -5.34 -14.43 10.38
N VAL A 176 -4.16 -13.88 10.72
CA VAL A 176 -4.00 -12.44 10.95
C VAL A 176 -3.95 -11.72 9.61
N GLU A 177 -4.98 -10.91 9.35
CA GLU A 177 -5.04 -9.95 8.27
C GLU A 177 -4.32 -8.67 8.71
N LEU A 178 -3.50 -8.18 7.80
CA LEU A 178 -2.58 -7.09 7.99
C LEU A 178 -2.86 -6.00 6.97
N LYS A 179 -2.76 -4.74 7.40
CA LYS A 179 -2.77 -3.57 6.54
C LYS A 179 -1.44 -2.84 6.64
N LYS A 180 -0.67 -2.82 5.57
CA LYS A 180 0.59 -2.09 5.48
C LYS A 180 0.37 -0.59 5.75
N GLU A 181 1.10 -0.06 6.73
CA GLU A 181 1.12 1.36 7.08
C GLU A 181 2.47 1.98 6.75
N THR A 182 2.45 3.25 6.38
CA THR A 182 3.68 4.04 6.20
C THR A 182 4.03 4.71 7.52
N GLY A 183 5.18 4.39 8.08
CA GLY A 183 5.64 5.00 9.32
C GLY A 183 6.68 4.14 10.02
N PHE A 184 7.24 4.68 11.10
CA PHE A 184 8.05 3.93 12.03
C PHE A 184 7.30 3.81 13.35
N ARG A 185 7.45 2.68 14.02
CA ARG A 185 6.97 2.49 15.38
C ARG A 185 8.12 1.99 16.24
N ASP A 186 8.40 2.74 17.29
CA ASP A 186 9.56 2.50 18.15
C ASP A 186 9.31 1.45 19.25
N TYR A 187 8.05 1.04 19.48
CA TYR A 187 7.65 0.31 20.68
C TYR A 187 6.77 -0.91 20.36
N TRP A 188 7.15 -2.08 20.89
CA TRP A 188 6.57 -3.39 20.63
C TRP A 188 6.56 -4.29 21.87
N ASP A 189 5.39 -4.65 22.40
CA ASP A 189 5.27 -5.46 23.63
C ASP A 189 6.13 -6.72 23.58
N TYR A 190 6.15 -7.38 22.41
CA TYR A 190 6.92 -8.59 22.19
C TYR A 190 7.83 -8.47 20.96
N THR A 191 9.00 -9.09 21.04
CA THR A 191 9.84 -9.39 19.87
C THR A 191 10.05 -10.89 19.78
N LEU A 192 9.66 -11.46 18.64
CA LEU A 192 9.85 -12.87 18.33
C LEU A 192 11.02 -13.00 17.36
N ARG A 193 11.97 -13.86 17.69
CA ARG A 193 12.99 -14.33 16.78
C ARG A 193 12.72 -15.78 16.41
N ILE A 194 12.30 -16.00 15.17
CA ILE A 194 11.93 -17.32 14.64
C ILE A 194 13.13 -17.84 13.85
N ILE A 195 13.68 -18.99 14.26
CA ILE A 195 14.78 -19.65 13.54
C ILE A 195 14.20 -20.76 12.68
N THR A 196 14.27 -20.59 11.36
CA THR A 196 13.75 -21.54 10.38
C THR A 196 14.87 -22.26 9.64
N THR A 197 14.58 -23.43 9.10
CA THR A 197 15.46 -24.15 8.18
C THR A 197 14.69 -24.52 6.93
N ASN A 198 15.19 -24.06 5.80
CA ASN A 198 14.59 -24.22 4.48
C ASN A 198 15.53 -25.04 3.60
N GLN A 199 14.97 -25.95 2.80
CA GLN A 199 15.73 -26.63 1.77
C GLN A 199 15.82 -25.72 0.55
N VAL A 200 17.03 -25.37 0.12
CA VAL A 200 17.26 -24.45 -1.02
C VAL A 200 17.69 -25.19 -2.28
N GLU A 201 18.24 -26.39 -2.12
CA GLU A 201 18.63 -27.30 -3.19
C GLU A 201 18.61 -28.75 -2.68
N GLU A 202 18.76 -29.74 -3.56
CA GLU A 202 18.88 -31.14 -3.15
C GLU A 202 20.05 -31.29 -2.16
N ASP A 203 19.76 -31.84 -0.96
CA ASP A 203 20.70 -31.99 0.16
C ASP A 203 21.33 -30.68 0.71
N HIS A 204 20.82 -29.50 0.34
CA HIS A 204 21.31 -28.21 0.84
C HIS A 204 20.24 -27.46 1.63
N PHE A 205 20.58 -27.09 2.86
CA PHE A 205 19.68 -26.41 3.78
C PHE A 205 20.23 -25.04 4.19
N SER A 206 19.39 -24.00 4.12
CA SER A 206 19.65 -22.67 4.68
C SER A 206 18.99 -22.57 6.06
N THR A 207 19.66 -21.95 7.03
CA THR A 207 19.08 -21.62 8.33
C THR A 207 19.06 -20.11 8.47
N GLU A 208 17.87 -19.56 8.68
CA GLU A 208 17.63 -18.12 8.68
C GLU A 208 16.94 -17.70 9.98
N SER A 209 16.98 -16.40 10.26
CA SER A 209 16.27 -15.83 11.40
C SER A 209 15.36 -14.71 10.94
N LEU A 210 14.07 -14.87 11.25
CA LEU A 210 13.02 -13.89 11.05
C LEU A 210 12.76 -13.17 12.38
N TYR A 211 12.69 -11.84 12.35
CA TYR A 211 12.31 -11.03 13.50
C TYR A 211 10.91 -10.45 13.28
N VAL A 212 10.01 -10.77 14.20
CA VAL A 212 8.63 -10.27 14.22
C VAL A 212 8.46 -9.45 15.50
N HIS A 213 8.25 -8.16 15.34
CA HIS A 213 7.87 -7.29 16.45
C HIS A 213 6.35 -7.17 16.46
N VAL A 214 5.72 -7.37 17.62
CA VAL A 214 4.26 -7.43 17.71
C VAL A 214 3.76 -6.81 19.00
N ASP A 215 2.62 -6.16 18.91
CA ASP A 215 1.80 -5.76 20.05
C ASP A 215 0.31 -6.06 19.76
N GLY A 216 -0.59 -5.48 20.56
CA GLY A 216 -2.03 -5.70 20.40
C GLY A 216 -2.62 -5.22 19.06
N ASP A 217 -2.01 -4.24 18.40
CA ASP A 217 -2.60 -3.56 17.23
C ASP A 217 -1.76 -3.65 15.96
N TYR A 218 -0.48 -4.02 16.05
CA TYR A 218 0.46 -3.97 14.93
C TYR A 218 1.48 -5.13 14.93
N ILE A 219 2.01 -5.39 13.74
CA ILE A 219 3.14 -6.28 13.49
C ILE A 219 4.18 -5.54 12.64
N SER A 220 5.46 -5.70 12.94
CA SER A 220 6.56 -5.30 12.06
C SER A 220 7.45 -6.50 11.80
N ILE A 221 7.78 -6.70 10.53
CA ILE A 221 8.66 -7.78 10.09
C ILE A 221 9.93 -7.16 9.55
N SER A 222 11.05 -7.49 10.20
CA SER A 222 12.35 -6.88 9.88
C SER A 222 13.07 -7.71 8.82
N GLU A 223 12.68 -7.55 7.56
CA GLU A 223 13.39 -8.09 6.40
C GLU A 223 13.89 -6.95 5.50
N GLY A 224 15.15 -6.54 5.67
CA GLY A 224 15.76 -5.43 4.93
C GLY A 224 15.18 -4.07 5.32
N ASN A 225 13.94 -3.78 4.90
CA ASN A 225 13.16 -2.62 5.32
C ASN A 225 12.14 -3.08 6.35
N ALA A 226 12.13 -2.47 7.53
CA ALA A 226 11.11 -2.73 8.55
C ALA A 226 9.76 -2.17 8.07
N ASP A 227 8.96 -3.03 7.44
CA ASP A 227 7.59 -2.72 7.08
C ASP A 227 6.69 -2.88 8.31
N VAL A 228 5.85 -1.87 8.57
CA VAL A 228 4.89 -1.85 9.66
C VAL A 228 3.51 -2.18 9.12
N TYR A 229 2.82 -3.09 9.80
CA TYR A 229 1.49 -3.56 9.46
C TYR A 229 0.56 -3.35 10.64
N LYS A 230 -0.61 -2.77 10.39
CA LYS A 230 -1.71 -2.73 11.33
C LYS A 230 -2.51 -4.02 11.26
N ILE A 231 -2.83 -4.60 12.40
CA ILE A 231 -3.70 -5.77 12.51
C ILE A 231 -5.14 -5.33 12.29
N VAL A 232 -5.85 -5.97 11.37
CA VAL A 232 -7.26 -5.65 11.06
C VAL A 232 -8.23 -6.78 11.44
N THR A 233 -7.72 -7.99 11.71
CA THR A 233 -8.51 -9.09 12.29
C THR A 233 -8.83 -8.81 13.76
N GLN A 234 -9.99 -9.28 14.23
CA GLN A 234 -10.40 -9.21 15.64
C GLN A 234 -9.92 -10.42 16.48
N SER A 235 -9.02 -11.24 15.95
CA SER A 235 -8.49 -12.42 16.64
C SER A 235 -7.50 -12.01 17.72
N ASN A 236 -7.49 -12.70 18.86
CA ASN A 236 -6.39 -12.56 19.83
C ASN A 236 -5.19 -13.39 19.35
N HIS A 237 -4.31 -12.78 18.56
CA HIS A 237 -3.05 -13.36 18.05
C HIS A 237 -1.96 -13.50 19.12
N LEU A 238 -2.15 -12.89 20.30
CA LEU A 238 -1.19 -12.96 21.41
C LEU A 238 -1.57 -13.99 22.48
N LYS A 239 -2.74 -14.63 22.39
CA LYS A 239 -3.28 -15.49 23.45
C LYS A 239 -2.30 -16.57 23.94
N THR A 240 -1.55 -17.23 23.04
CA THR A 240 -0.58 -18.25 23.49
C THR A 240 0.62 -17.59 24.15
N ILE A 241 1.11 -16.46 23.63
CA ILE A 241 2.24 -15.74 24.22
C ILE A 241 1.88 -15.24 25.62
N GLU A 242 0.73 -14.57 25.76
CA GLU A 242 0.20 -14.09 27.05
C GLU A 242 0.05 -15.24 28.05
N SER A 243 -0.53 -16.37 27.60
CA SER A 243 -0.65 -17.56 28.44
C SER A 243 0.71 -18.13 28.87
N LEU A 244 1.75 -18.04 28.04
CA LEU A 244 3.09 -18.51 28.37
C LEU A 244 3.79 -17.58 29.37
N VAL A 245 3.52 -16.28 29.32
CA VAL A 245 4.03 -15.29 30.29
C VAL A 245 3.46 -15.56 31.69
N GLU A 246 2.20 -15.97 31.77
CA GLU A 246 1.52 -16.27 33.05
C GLU A 246 1.79 -17.69 33.58
N SER A 247 2.43 -18.55 32.79
CA SER A 247 2.62 -19.98 33.11
C SER A 247 4.07 -20.33 33.46
N ASP A 248 4.23 -21.44 34.19
CA ASP A 248 5.53 -22.08 34.42
C ASP A 248 5.96 -23.04 33.29
N GLU A 249 5.26 -23.04 32.14
CA GLU A 249 5.57 -23.95 31.01
C GLU A 249 6.93 -23.62 30.37
N VAL A 250 7.41 -22.39 30.51
CA VAL A 250 8.65 -21.92 29.90
C VAL A 250 9.50 -21.18 30.92
N VAL A 251 10.82 -21.43 30.90
CA VAL A 251 11.77 -20.76 31.79
C VAL A 251 12.17 -19.41 31.20
N TRP A 252 11.71 -18.34 31.84
CA TRP A 252 12.05 -16.96 31.48
C TRP A 252 13.39 -16.54 32.09
N MET A 253 14.30 -16.05 31.26
CA MET A 253 15.56 -15.43 31.68
C MET A 253 15.33 -13.93 31.86
N GLN A 254 15.43 -13.44 33.09
CA GLN A 254 15.38 -12.01 33.38
C GLN A 254 16.72 -11.36 33.04
N ASP A 255 16.70 -10.18 32.43
CA ASP A 255 17.91 -9.44 32.11
C ASP A 255 18.46 -8.76 33.37
N SER A 256 19.28 -9.49 34.14
CA SER A 256 19.77 -9.06 35.46
C SER A 256 20.85 -7.96 35.41
N ILE A 257 21.04 -7.27 34.29
CA ILE A 257 22.25 -6.49 34.01
C ILE A 257 22.13 -4.98 34.34
N LEU A 258 20.98 -4.44 34.74
CA LEU A 258 20.80 -2.97 34.87
C LEU A 258 20.41 -2.44 36.26
N SER A 259 20.85 -3.08 37.35
CA SER A 259 20.83 -2.47 38.69
C SER A 259 22.23 -2.02 39.14
N VAL A 260 22.88 -1.15 38.35
CA VAL A 260 24.09 -0.42 38.77
C VAL A 260 23.80 1.08 38.77
#